data_AF-A0A4U5JVE7-F1
#
_entry.id   AF-A0A4U5JVE7-F1
#
_cell.length_a   1.000
_cell.length_b   1.000
_cell.length_c   1.000
_cell.angle_alpha   90.00
_cell.angle_beta   90.00
_cell.angle_gamma   90.00
#
_symmetry.space_group_name_H-M   'P 1'
#
loop_
_entity.id
_entity.type
_entity.pdbx_description
1 polymer ?
#
loop_
_entity_poly.entity_id
_entity_poly.type
_entity_poly.pdbx_seq_one_letter_code
_entity_poly.pdbx_strand_id
1 'polypeptide(L)'
;MNRNADAQAMRTGPLGWMTERLSIGTGAIDGPRIGWGHALLAAVMIALGLRGLYYGDSASVWQPIPQDMPLRTLLVYACAAIELAAGIGLLVRRATDIAAAALFAFALLWWAALKLPVAFVRPLSPFSWLGVGEIGVIVAGAWTLFAMRAGDAALGKAGWLSGARGVCGARLLCALSLPMIGLSHFAYAKETAGFVPAWIPGPYFWAYLTGAASFCASLGMLSGTWPRLAIVLESAMLSVITVLVWLPGLMAAPSNDTWTPFLMSTAIACGAWAVADGYRSVPWRTMRPLRA
;
A
#
# COMPACT_ATOMS: atom_id res chain seq x y z
N MET A 1 -5.41 14.95 33.31
CA MET A 1 -5.22 15.40 31.90
C MET A 1 -6.57 15.43 31.22
N ASN A 2 -7.00 16.61 30.78
CA ASN A 2 -8.32 16.85 30.22
C ASN A 2 -8.33 16.38 28.75
N ARG A 3 -8.92 15.20 28.47
CA ARG A 3 -9.05 14.64 27.10
C ARG A 3 -9.64 15.63 26.09
N ASN A 4 -10.45 16.58 26.54
CA ASN A 4 -11.04 17.60 25.68
C ASN A 4 -10.02 18.68 25.26
N ALA A 5 -9.07 19.03 26.12
CA ALA A 5 -7.99 19.97 25.80
C ALA A 5 -6.99 19.37 24.79
N ASP A 6 -6.65 18.09 24.94
CA ASP A 6 -5.75 17.38 24.00
C ASP A 6 -6.41 17.19 22.62
N ALA A 7 -7.73 16.94 22.59
CA ALA A 7 -8.49 16.85 21.33
C ALA A 7 -8.63 18.20 20.63
N GLN A 8 -8.68 19.30 21.39
CA GLN A 8 -8.78 20.66 20.86
C GLN A 8 -7.41 21.18 20.41
N ALA A 9 -6.32 20.85 21.10
CA ALA A 9 -4.95 21.13 20.69
C ALA A 9 -4.52 20.36 19.42
N MET A 10 -4.97 19.10 19.26
CA MET A 10 -4.77 18.35 18.01
C MET A 10 -5.51 18.96 16.81
N ARG A 11 -6.59 19.70 17.02
CA ARG A 11 -7.33 20.40 15.96
C ARG A 11 -6.70 21.74 15.58
N THR A 12 -5.89 22.35 16.44
CA THR A 12 -5.34 23.71 16.25
C THR A 12 -3.86 23.73 15.86
N GLY A 13 -3.15 22.60 15.89
CA GLY A 13 -1.77 22.50 15.37
C GLY A 13 -1.69 22.57 13.84
N PRO A 14 -0.51 22.85 13.25
CA PRO A 14 -0.32 22.99 11.80
C PRO A 14 -0.67 21.73 10.99
N LEU A 15 -0.75 20.56 11.64
CA LEU A 15 -1.16 19.28 11.03
C LEU A 15 -2.59 18.85 11.42
N GLY A 16 -3.28 19.61 12.28
CA GLY A 16 -4.62 19.28 12.76
C GLY A 16 -5.68 19.27 11.67
N TRP A 17 -5.51 20.08 10.64
CA TRP A 17 -6.37 20.05 9.47
C TRP A 17 -6.19 18.75 8.67
N MET A 18 -4.97 18.21 8.55
CA MET A 18 -4.71 16.96 7.82
C MET A 18 -5.31 15.76 8.54
N THR A 19 -5.14 15.68 9.86
CA THR A 19 -5.73 14.59 10.66
C THR A 19 -7.25 14.65 10.63
N GLU A 20 -7.86 15.84 10.64
CA GLU A 20 -9.29 16.02 10.41
C GLU A 20 -9.73 15.48 9.04
N ARG A 21 -9.00 15.80 7.95
CA ARG A 21 -9.33 15.30 6.59
C ARG A 21 -9.18 13.79 6.47
N LEU A 22 -8.11 13.23 7.03
CA LEU A 22 -7.80 11.80 6.93
C LEU A 22 -8.65 10.95 7.87
N SER A 23 -9.26 11.53 8.91
CA SER A 23 -10.18 10.84 9.81
C SER A 23 -11.62 10.75 9.27
N ILE A 24 -11.93 11.35 8.12
CA ILE A 24 -13.29 11.29 7.52
C ILE A 24 -13.74 9.83 7.34
N GLY A 25 -14.89 9.49 7.91
CA GLY A 25 -15.48 8.15 7.85
C GLY A 25 -14.86 7.10 8.76
N THR A 26 -13.81 7.43 9.53
CA THR A 26 -13.17 6.45 10.43
C THR A 26 -14.05 6.03 11.61
N GLY A 27 -15.00 6.87 12.02
CA GLY A 27 -15.99 6.52 13.06
C GLY A 27 -17.19 5.70 12.56
N ALA A 28 -17.37 5.60 11.24
CA ALA A 28 -18.45 4.84 10.59
C ALA A 28 -17.92 3.54 9.96
N ILE A 29 -16.79 3.04 10.45
CA ILE A 29 -16.28 1.74 10.03
C ILE A 29 -17.15 0.71 10.74
N ASP A 30 -18.25 0.32 10.08
CA ASP A 30 -19.01 -0.88 10.45
C ASP A 30 -18.01 -2.04 10.61
N GLY A 31 -18.28 -2.98 11.52
CA GLY A 31 -17.35 -4.06 11.91
C GLY A 31 -16.74 -4.90 10.75
N PRO A 32 -16.07 -6.03 11.05
CA PRO A 32 -15.13 -6.69 10.15
C PRO A 32 -15.79 -7.39 8.94
N ARG A 33 -16.38 -6.62 8.03
CA ARG A 33 -16.81 -7.04 6.70
C ARG A 33 -15.57 -7.08 5.81
N ILE A 34 -15.31 -8.25 5.24
CA ILE A 34 -14.27 -8.46 4.23
C ILE A 34 -14.64 -7.60 3.03
N GLY A 35 -13.87 -6.55 2.79
CA GLY A 35 -13.97 -5.77 1.56
C GLY A 35 -13.21 -6.46 0.42
N TRP A 36 -13.34 -5.92 -0.79
CA TRP A 36 -12.67 -6.50 -1.95
C TRP A 36 -11.15 -6.38 -1.84
N GLY A 37 -10.64 -5.27 -1.31
CA GLY A 37 -9.22 -5.06 -1.06
C GLY A 37 -8.63 -6.05 -0.06
N HIS A 38 -9.38 -6.43 0.98
CA HIS A 38 -8.99 -7.50 1.90
C HIS A 38 -8.75 -8.83 1.16
N ALA A 39 -9.72 -9.26 0.35
CA ALA A 39 -9.64 -10.54 -0.36
C ALA A 39 -8.53 -10.54 -1.41
N LEU A 40 -8.36 -9.43 -2.12
CA LEU A 40 -7.30 -9.25 -3.10
C LEU A 40 -5.91 -9.26 -2.45
N LEU A 41 -5.73 -8.56 -1.32
CA LEU A 41 -4.48 -8.56 -0.57
C LEU A 41 -4.14 -9.95 -0.03
N ALA A 42 -5.15 -10.68 0.46
CA ALA A 42 -4.95 -12.08 0.86
C ALA A 42 -4.49 -12.95 -0.31
N ALA A 43 -5.15 -12.85 -1.47
CA ALA A 43 -4.83 -13.64 -2.66
C ALA A 43 -3.41 -13.37 -3.18
N VAL A 44 -2.99 -12.11 -3.26
CA VAL A 44 -1.63 -11.78 -3.73
C VAL A 44 -0.55 -12.20 -2.74
N MET A 45 -0.81 -12.14 -1.42
CA MET A 45 0.14 -12.65 -0.42
C MET A 45 0.29 -14.17 -0.49
N ILE A 46 -0.80 -14.90 -0.76
CA ILE A 46 -0.73 -16.34 -1.07
C ILE A 46 0.14 -16.58 -2.31
N ALA A 47 -0.09 -15.83 -3.39
CA ALA A 47 0.67 -15.98 -4.63
C ALA A 47 2.17 -15.66 -4.45
N LEU A 48 2.50 -14.60 -3.71
CA LEU A 48 3.88 -14.24 -3.36
C LEU A 48 4.56 -15.34 -2.52
N GLY A 49 3.85 -15.87 -1.52
CA GLY A 49 4.36 -16.96 -0.69
C GLY A 49 4.58 -18.25 -1.50
N LEU A 50 3.62 -18.66 -2.34
CA LEU A 50 3.77 -19.83 -3.21
C LEU A 50 4.93 -19.67 -4.20
N ARG A 51 5.08 -18.48 -4.78
CA ARG A 51 6.23 -18.16 -5.64
C ARG A 51 7.54 -18.25 -4.87
N GLY A 52 7.59 -17.70 -3.66
CA GLY A 52 8.73 -17.76 -2.76
C GLY A 52 9.17 -19.18 -2.45
N LEU A 53 8.21 -20.08 -2.21
CA LEU A 53 8.47 -21.51 -1.99
C LEU A 53 8.91 -22.23 -3.27
N TYR A 54 8.37 -21.86 -4.44
CA TYR A 54 8.66 -22.52 -5.71
C TYR A 54 10.03 -22.13 -6.29
N TYR A 55 10.34 -20.83 -6.34
CA TYR A 55 11.61 -20.34 -6.90
C TYR A 55 12.73 -20.23 -5.86
N GLY A 56 12.42 -20.41 -4.57
CA GLY A 56 13.38 -20.43 -3.47
C GLY A 56 14.32 -19.22 -3.52
N ASP A 57 15.62 -19.49 -3.51
CA ASP A 57 16.68 -18.48 -3.48
C ASP A 57 16.63 -17.43 -4.62
N SER A 58 15.91 -17.67 -5.71
CA SER A 58 15.74 -16.67 -6.78
C SER A 58 14.54 -15.74 -6.54
N ALA A 59 13.65 -16.05 -5.60
CA ALA A 59 12.34 -15.42 -5.44
C ALA A 59 12.34 -14.08 -4.67
N SER A 60 13.47 -13.38 -4.62
CA SER A 60 13.65 -12.21 -3.78
C SER A 60 12.75 -11.03 -4.21
N VAL A 61 11.60 -10.84 -3.55
CA VAL A 61 10.58 -9.84 -3.93
C VAL A 61 10.86 -8.45 -3.37
N TRP A 62 11.17 -8.38 -2.07
CA TRP A 62 11.22 -7.10 -1.35
C TRP A 62 12.51 -6.32 -1.62
N GLN A 63 13.64 -7.01 -1.74
CA GLN A 63 14.93 -6.46 -2.18
C GLN A 63 15.89 -7.62 -2.45
N PRO A 64 16.74 -7.57 -3.50
CA PRO A 64 17.77 -8.57 -3.74
C PRO A 64 18.64 -8.81 -2.49
N ILE A 65 18.49 -9.99 -1.86
CA ILE A 65 19.33 -10.39 -0.73
C ILE A 65 20.72 -10.80 -1.26
N PRO A 66 21.82 -10.24 -0.74
CA PRO A 66 23.19 -10.58 -1.16
C PRO A 66 23.42 -12.08 -1.18
N GLN A 67 24.03 -12.60 -2.26
CA GLN A 67 24.19 -14.04 -2.46
C GLN A 67 25.11 -14.70 -1.42
N ASP A 68 26.02 -13.92 -0.86
CA ASP A 68 27.01 -14.28 0.15
C ASP A 68 26.47 -14.23 1.60
N MET A 69 25.23 -13.77 1.79
CA MET A 69 24.65 -13.65 3.13
C MET A 69 24.42 -15.03 3.78
N PRO A 70 24.94 -15.27 5.00
CA PRO A 70 24.63 -16.50 5.73
C PRO A 70 23.13 -16.59 6.04
N LEU A 71 22.56 -17.80 5.96
CA LEU A 71 21.13 -18.07 6.20
C LEU A 71 20.17 -17.43 5.19
N ARG A 72 20.66 -16.95 4.03
CA ARG A 72 19.82 -16.39 2.96
C ARG A 72 18.64 -17.28 2.59
N THR A 73 18.91 -18.56 2.30
CA THR A 73 17.88 -19.54 1.93
C THR A 73 16.80 -19.66 3.01
N LEU A 74 17.21 -19.74 4.27
CA LEU A 74 16.28 -19.79 5.40
C LEU A 74 15.42 -18.53 5.49
N LEU A 75 16.02 -17.35 5.28
CA LEU A 75 15.30 -16.08 5.31
C LEU A 75 14.27 -15.99 4.18
N VAL A 76 14.63 -16.40 2.96
CA VAL A 76 13.70 -16.40 1.81
C VAL A 76 12.51 -17.32 2.07
N TYR A 77 12.76 -18.56 2.52
CA TYR A 77 11.68 -19.49 2.84
C TYR A 77 10.84 -19.02 4.04
N ALA A 78 11.44 -18.37 5.03
CA ALA A 78 10.70 -17.78 6.15
C ALA A 78 9.76 -16.65 5.68
N CYS A 79 10.22 -15.77 4.78
CA CYS A 79 9.37 -14.73 4.19
C CYS A 79 8.21 -15.33 3.41
N ALA A 80 8.51 -16.30 2.55
CA ALA A 80 7.51 -16.99 1.74
C ALA A 80 6.45 -17.70 2.62
N ALA A 81 6.88 -18.33 3.71
CA ALA A 81 5.98 -18.97 4.67
C ALA A 81 5.11 -17.96 5.42
N ILE A 82 5.67 -16.80 5.83
CA ILE A 82 4.92 -15.74 6.50
C ILE A 82 3.87 -15.15 5.55
N GLU A 83 4.24 -14.83 4.31
CA GLU A 83 3.31 -14.32 3.28
C GLU A 83 2.18 -15.30 3.00
N LEU A 84 2.51 -16.58 2.81
CA LEU A 84 1.52 -17.64 2.57
C LEU A 84 0.58 -17.81 3.76
N ALA A 85 1.13 -17.94 4.97
CA ALA A 85 0.35 -18.15 6.19
C ALA A 85 -0.52 -16.93 6.52
N ALA A 86 -0.01 -15.71 6.37
CA ALA A 86 -0.78 -14.50 6.56
C ALA A 86 -1.88 -14.36 5.50
N GLY A 87 -1.58 -14.63 4.23
CA GLY A 87 -2.56 -14.62 3.15
C GLY A 87 -3.71 -15.61 3.37
N ILE A 88 -3.40 -16.87 3.71
CA ILE A 88 -4.42 -17.87 4.08
C ILE A 88 -5.18 -17.42 5.34
N GLY A 89 -4.47 -16.96 6.36
CA GLY A 89 -5.06 -16.53 7.63
C GLY A 89 -6.03 -15.35 7.47
N LEU A 90 -5.78 -14.46 6.50
CA LEU A 90 -6.71 -13.38 6.16
C LEU A 90 -8.05 -13.91 5.62
N LEU A 91 -8.08 -15.07 4.96
CA LEU A 91 -9.31 -15.69 4.46
C LEU A 91 -10.03 -16.54 5.53
N VAL A 92 -9.32 -16.94 6.60
CA VAL A 92 -9.86 -17.78 7.67
C VAL A 92 -10.36 -16.92 8.83
N ARG A 93 -11.69 -16.86 9.02
CA ARG A 93 -12.35 -15.99 10.04
C ARG A 93 -11.72 -16.03 11.44
N ARG A 94 -11.22 -17.20 11.88
CA ARG A 94 -10.60 -17.39 13.21
C ARG A 94 -9.17 -16.84 13.31
N ALA A 95 -8.46 -16.77 12.19
CA ALA A 95 -7.06 -16.37 12.12
C ALA A 95 -6.88 -14.93 11.61
N THR A 96 -7.93 -14.31 11.07
CA THR A 96 -7.83 -13.03 10.35
C THR A 96 -7.22 -11.90 11.18
N ASP A 97 -7.50 -11.83 12.49
CA ASP A 97 -6.94 -10.78 13.35
C ASP A 97 -5.42 -10.93 13.51
N ILE A 98 -4.97 -12.15 13.81
CA ILE A 98 -3.54 -12.49 13.97
C ILE A 98 -2.82 -12.34 12.63
N ALA A 99 -3.45 -12.79 11.54
CA ALA A 99 -2.91 -12.70 10.19
C ALA A 99 -2.74 -11.24 9.73
N ALA A 100 -3.72 -10.37 10.00
CA ALA A 100 -3.61 -8.95 9.69
C ALA A 100 -2.49 -8.28 10.50
N ALA A 101 -2.35 -8.61 11.78
CA ALA A 101 -1.27 -8.11 12.62
C ALA A 101 0.11 -8.60 12.13
N ALA A 102 0.24 -9.89 11.81
CA ALA A 102 1.46 -10.48 11.29
C ALA A 102 1.86 -9.86 9.95
N LEU A 103 0.91 -9.71 9.02
CA LEU A 103 1.17 -9.09 7.71
C LEU A 103 1.60 -7.63 7.86
N PHE A 104 0.92 -6.86 8.73
CA PHE A 104 1.31 -5.47 8.98
C PHE A 104 2.70 -5.37 9.59
N ALA A 105 3.00 -6.17 10.61
CA ALA A 105 4.32 -6.19 11.25
C ALA A 105 5.42 -6.59 10.26
N PHE A 106 5.16 -7.61 9.45
CA PHE A 106 6.07 -8.06 8.39
C PHE A 106 6.32 -6.94 7.37
N ALA A 107 5.27 -6.41 6.74
CA ALA A 107 5.42 -5.37 5.72
C ALA A 107 6.13 -4.12 6.28
N LEU A 108 5.78 -3.72 7.51
CA LEU A 108 6.41 -2.58 8.19
C LEU A 108 7.89 -2.82 8.46
N LEU A 109 8.26 -4.03 8.92
CA LEU A 109 9.65 -4.41 9.13
C LEU A 109 10.45 -4.32 7.83
N TRP A 110 9.94 -4.88 6.73
CA TRP A 110 10.62 -4.85 5.44
C TRP A 110 10.72 -3.43 4.88
N TRP A 111 9.68 -2.61 5.01
CA TRP A 111 9.71 -1.21 4.61
C TRP A 111 10.77 -0.41 5.38
N ALA A 112 10.78 -0.54 6.71
CA ALA A 112 11.67 0.20 7.59
C ALA A 112 13.12 -0.28 7.52
N ALA A 113 13.34 -1.59 7.39
CA ALA A 113 14.68 -2.16 7.36
C ALA A 113 15.35 -2.04 5.98
N LEU A 114 14.59 -2.10 4.89
CA LEU A 114 15.17 -2.24 3.55
C LEU A 114 15.01 -1.02 2.65
N LYS A 115 13.88 -0.31 2.73
CA LYS A 115 13.62 0.82 1.82
C LYS A 115 14.05 2.15 2.42
N LEU A 116 13.73 2.39 3.69
CA LEU A 116 14.10 3.65 4.36
C LEU A 116 15.63 3.89 4.38
N PRO A 117 16.49 2.92 4.75
CA PRO A 117 17.93 3.17 4.79
C PRO A 117 18.50 3.51 3.41
N VAL A 118 18.00 2.88 2.35
CA VAL A 118 18.42 3.18 0.97
C VAL A 118 18.04 4.60 0.57
N ALA A 119 16.86 5.09 0.97
CA ALA A 119 16.45 6.47 0.74
C ALA A 119 17.31 7.48 1.51
N PHE A 120 17.71 7.16 2.75
CA PHE A 120 18.59 8.03 3.54
C PHE A 120 20.03 8.06 3.01
N VAL A 121 20.55 6.93 2.54
CA VAL A 121 21.90 6.84 1.96
C VAL A 121 21.96 7.47 0.57
N ARG A 122 20.87 7.38 -0.22
CA ARG A 122 20.78 7.92 -1.58
C ARG A 122 19.57 8.84 -1.77
N PRO A 123 19.52 9.99 -1.08
CA PRO A 123 18.33 10.85 -1.05
C PRO A 123 18.07 11.57 -2.38
N LEU A 124 19.09 11.73 -3.21
CA LEU A 124 18.98 12.38 -4.53
C LEU A 124 18.59 11.40 -5.65
N SER A 125 18.46 10.10 -5.36
CA SER A 125 18.09 9.09 -6.35
C SER A 125 16.57 8.91 -6.37
N PRO A 126 15.86 9.21 -7.47
CA PRO A 126 14.42 8.99 -7.54
C PRO A 126 14.02 7.52 -7.34
N PHE A 127 14.88 6.58 -7.74
CA PHE A 127 14.68 5.13 -7.56
C PHE A 127 14.61 4.70 -6.08
N SER A 128 15.38 5.34 -5.19
CA SER A 128 15.35 4.98 -3.77
C SER A 128 13.99 5.32 -3.15
N TRP A 129 13.41 6.46 -3.55
CA TRP A 129 12.07 6.89 -3.13
C TRP A 129 10.95 6.09 -3.78
N LEU A 130 11.11 5.65 -5.03
CA LEU A 130 10.14 4.75 -5.68
C LEU A 130 9.89 3.50 -4.83
N GLY A 131 10.96 2.80 -4.42
CA GLY A 131 10.84 1.61 -3.58
C GLY A 131 10.22 1.89 -2.20
N VAL A 132 10.45 3.07 -1.62
CA VAL A 132 9.77 3.51 -0.38
C VAL A 132 8.27 3.68 -0.61
N GLY A 133 7.89 4.29 -1.75
CA GLY A 133 6.49 4.49 -2.11
C GLY A 133 5.74 3.18 -2.39
N GLU A 134 6.30 2.31 -3.23
CA GLU A 134 5.68 1.03 -3.60
C GLU A 134 5.40 0.16 -2.37
N ILE A 135 6.42 -0.06 -1.54
CA ILE A 135 6.25 -0.83 -0.31
C ILE A 135 5.38 -0.07 0.70
N GLY A 136 5.47 1.26 0.75
CA GLY A 136 4.65 2.11 1.62
C GLY A 136 3.15 1.95 1.37
N VAL A 137 2.72 1.79 0.11
CA VAL A 137 1.32 1.49 -0.23
C VAL A 137 0.90 0.10 0.27
N ILE A 138 1.77 -0.91 0.17
CA ILE A 138 1.49 -2.26 0.69
C ILE A 138 1.35 -2.22 2.22
N VAL A 139 2.27 -1.54 2.90
CA VAL A 139 2.22 -1.33 4.36
C VAL A 139 0.94 -0.60 4.74
N ALA A 140 0.55 0.44 4.01
CA ALA A 140 -0.69 1.17 4.27
C ALA A 140 -1.94 0.28 4.12
N GLY A 141 -1.97 -0.61 3.12
CA GLY A 141 -3.03 -1.59 2.96
C GLY A 141 -3.11 -2.57 4.14
N ALA A 142 -1.99 -3.18 4.50
CA ALA A 142 -1.90 -4.09 5.65
C ALA A 142 -2.26 -3.41 6.97
N TRP A 143 -1.79 -2.16 7.16
CA TRP A 143 -2.10 -1.35 8.33
C TRP A 143 -3.59 -1.01 8.41
N THR A 144 -4.22 -0.69 7.27
CA THR A 144 -5.66 -0.41 7.24
C THR A 144 -6.46 -1.62 7.71
N LEU A 145 -6.14 -2.82 7.21
CA LEU A 145 -6.79 -4.06 7.65
C LEU A 145 -6.55 -4.33 9.15
N PHE A 146 -5.30 -4.23 9.61
CA PHE A 146 -4.97 -4.40 11.02
C PHE A 146 -5.74 -3.43 11.91
N ALA A 147 -5.73 -2.14 11.57
CA ALA A 147 -6.35 -1.10 12.39
C ALA A 147 -7.88 -1.27 12.48
N MET A 148 -8.53 -1.60 11.37
CA MET A 148 -9.98 -1.86 11.34
C MET A 148 -10.37 -3.09 12.17
N ARG A 149 -9.52 -4.12 12.20
CA ARG A 149 -9.81 -5.38 12.93
C ARG A 149 -9.48 -5.30 14.41
N ALA A 150 -8.36 -4.69 14.77
CA ALA A 150 -7.97 -4.50 16.15
C ALA A 150 -8.93 -3.55 16.90
N GLY A 151 -9.47 -2.54 16.21
CA GLY A 151 -10.38 -1.57 16.81
C GLY A 151 -9.69 -0.65 17.84
N ASP A 152 -10.46 0.21 18.48
CA ASP A 152 -9.91 1.27 19.35
C ASP A 152 -9.38 0.75 20.71
N ALA A 153 -9.80 -0.45 21.15
CA ALA A 153 -9.49 -1.00 22.47
C ALA A 153 -8.24 -1.90 22.52
N ALA A 154 -7.69 -2.32 21.37
CA ALA A 154 -6.76 -3.45 21.33
C ALA A 154 -5.34 -3.21 21.86
N LEU A 155 -4.81 -1.98 21.80
CA LEU A 155 -3.36 -1.75 21.97
C LEU A 155 -2.96 -0.86 23.16
N GLY A 156 -3.89 -0.49 24.04
CA GLY A 156 -3.58 0.34 25.21
C GLY A 156 -2.75 1.60 24.86
N LYS A 157 -1.47 1.64 25.27
CA LYS A 157 -0.52 2.74 24.99
C LYS A 157 -0.18 2.90 23.51
N ALA A 158 -0.30 1.86 22.69
CA ALA A 158 -0.08 1.88 21.24
C ALA A 158 -1.39 2.02 20.44
N GLY A 159 -2.48 2.50 21.05
CA GLY A 159 -3.78 2.71 20.39
C GLY A 159 -3.79 3.69 19.20
N TRP A 160 -2.65 4.31 18.85
CA TRP A 160 -2.51 5.07 17.61
C TRP A 160 -2.32 4.18 16.37
N LEU A 161 -1.88 2.92 16.56
CA LEU A 161 -1.72 1.94 15.48
C LEU A 161 -3.02 1.22 15.13
N SER A 162 -4.03 1.25 15.99
CA SER A 162 -5.30 0.55 15.81
C SER A 162 -6.48 1.51 15.70
N GLY A 163 -7.63 0.97 15.30
CA GLY A 163 -8.89 1.69 15.24
C GLY A 163 -8.86 2.90 14.31
N ALA A 164 -9.61 3.95 14.66
CA ALA A 164 -9.75 5.13 13.80
C ALA A 164 -8.42 5.85 13.56
N ARG A 165 -7.54 5.90 14.59
CA ARG A 165 -6.22 6.54 14.49
C ARG A 165 -5.27 5.76 13.61
N GLY A 166 -5.26 4.43 13.73
CA GLY A 166 -4.47 3.56 12.87
C GLY A 166 -4.86 3.69 11.40
N VAL A 167 -6.17 3.71 11.11
CA VAL A 167 -6.67 3.93 9.74
C VAL A 167 -6.26 5.30 9.21
N CYS A 168 -6.32 6.35 10.03
CA CYS A 168 -5.83 7.68 9.66
C CYS A 168 -4.32 7.67 9.32
N GLY A 169 -3.51 6.96 10.12
CA GLY A 169 -2.08 6.79 9.89
C GLY A 169 -1.79 6.03 8.60
N ALA A 170 -2.52 4.95 8.35
CA ALA A 170 -2.41 4.17 7.12
C ALA A 170 -2.74 5.01 5.87
N ARG A 171 -3.81 5.81 5.93
CA ARG A 171 -4.19 6.73 4.84
C ARG A 171 -3.14 7.80 4.60
N LEU A 172 -2.52 8.33 5.67
CA LEU A 172 -1.42 9.28 5.55
C LEU A 172 -0.21 8.64 4.86
N LEU A 173 0.20 7.44 5.30
CA LEU A 173 1.31 6.71 4.70
C LEU A 173 1.06 6.46 3.20
N CYS A 174 -0.15 6.01 2.84
CA CYS A 174 -0.56 5.84 1.45
C CYS A 174 -0.43 7.16 0.68
N ALA A 175 -1.02 8.24 1.19
CA ALA A 175 -0.99 9.54 0.52
C ALA A 175 0.44 10.10 0.36
N LEU A 176 1.35 9.83 1.29
CA LEU A 176 2.76 10.21 1.18
C LEU A 176 3.56 9.31 0.21
N SER A 177 3.09 8.08 -0.02
CA SER A 177 3.74 7.12 -0.91
C SER A 177 3.45 7.39 -2.40
N LEU A 178 2.21 7.81 -2.74
CA LEU A 178 1.80 8.02 -4.13
C LEU A 178 2.64 9.09 -4.88
N PRO A 179 3.05 10.22 -4.28
CA PRO A 179 3.94 11.18 -4.93
C PRO A 179 5.31 10.58 -5.27
N MET A 180 5.82 9.63 -4.47
CA MET A 180 7.11 8.98 -4.72
C MET A 180 7.03 8.06 -5.94
N ILE A 181 5.92 7.32 -6.06
CA ILE A 181 5.60 6.52 -7.25
C ILE A 181 5.42 7.44 -8.46
N GLY A 182 4.58 8.47 -8.33
CA GLY A 182 4.29 9.42 -9.41
C GLY A 182 5.53 10.13 -9.93
N LEU A 183 6.43 10.58 -9.05
CA LEU A 183 7.68 11.26 -9.45
C LEU A 183 8.58 10.35 -10.28
N SER A 184 8.58 9.05 -10.00
CA SER A 184 9.40 8.08 -10.75
C SER A 184 8.99 8.00 -12.23
N HIS A 185 7.71 8.21 -12.56
CA HIS A 185 7.24 8.22 -13.94
C HIS A 185 7.79 9.42 -14.74
N PHE A 186 8.09 10.54 -14.07
CA PHE A 186 8.74 11.69 -14.69
C PHE A 186 10.25 11.50 -14.76
N ALA A 187 10.87 11.01 -13.68
CA ALA A 187 12.32 10.80 -13.60
C ALA A 187 12.82 9.70 -14.53
N TYR A 188 12.03 8.65 -14.74
CA TYR A 188 12.32 7.48 -15.57
C TYR A 188 11.32 7.37 -16.72
N ALA A 189 10.99 8.50 -17.35
CA ALA A 189 9.96 8.56 -18.38
C ALA A 189 10.28 7.67 -19.59
N LYS A 190 11.57 7.50 -19.93
CA LYS A 190 12.00 6.64 -21.04
C LYS A 190 11.73 5.17 -20.73
N GLU A 191 12.13 4.72 -19.55
CA GLU A 191 11.91 3.35 -19.08
C GLU A 191 10.41 3.07 -18.93
N THR A 192 9.67 4.01 -18.33
CA THR A 192 8.22 3.92 -18.13
C THR A 192 7.48 3.85 -19.46
N ALA A 193 7.86 4.68 -20.43
CA ALA A 193 7.31 4.64 -21.79
C ALA A 193 7.59 3.30 -22.48
N GLY A 194 8.75 2.67 -22.21
CA GLY A 194 9.09 1.34 -22.73
C GLY A 194 8.21 0.21 -22.21
N PHE A 195 7.51 0.41 -21.09
CA PHE A 195 6.55 -0.56 -20.55
C PHE A 195 5.15 -0.45 -21.17
N VAL A 196 4.83 0.67 -21.84
CA VAL A 196 3.53 0.85 -22.49
C VAL A 196 3.43 -0.13 -23.67
N PRO A 197 2.36 -0.94 -23.75
CA PRO A 197 2.19 -1.87 -24.86
C PRO A 197 2.27 -1.18 -26.23
N ALA A 198 2.99 -1.80 -27.18
CA ALA A 198 3.31 -1.19 -28.47
C ALA A 198 2.09 -0.80 -29.34
N TRP A 199 0.92 -1.39 -29.07
CA TRP A 199 -0.34 -1.08 -29.75
C TRP A 199 -1.05 0.17 -29.19
N ILE A 200 -0.58 0.71 -28.07
CA ILE A 200 -1.09 1.96 -27.50
C ILE A 200 -0.22 3.13 -28.01
N PRO A 201 -0.80 4.08 -28.77
CA PRO A 201 -0.04 5.24 -29.23
C PRO A 201 0.31 6.20 -28.07
N GLY A 202 1.41 6.93 -28.24
CA GLY A 202 1.83 7.98 -27.31
C GLY A 202 2.34 7.44 -25.95
N PRO A 203 3.35 6.56 -25.90
CA PRO A 203 3.79 5.92 -24.66
C PRO A 203 4.26 6.93 -23.59
N TYR A 204 4.94 8.01 -23.99
CA TYR A 204 5.33 9.09 -23.07
C TYR A 204 4.13 9.83 -22.47
N PHE A 205 3.05 10.02 -23.23
CA PHE A 205 1.83 10.64 -22.70
C PHE A 205 1.27 9.81 -21.54
N TRP A 206 1.19 8.48 -21.70
CA TRP A 206 0.71 7.59 -20.64
C TRP A 206 1.64 7.53 -19.43
N ALA A 207 2.96 7.56 -19.64
CA ALA A 207 3.94 7.66 -18.55
C ALA A 207 3.69 8.91 -17.70
N TYR A 208 3.58 10.10 -18.33
CA TYR A 208 3.33 11.34 -17.59
C TYR A 208 1.92 11.43 -17.00
N LEU A 209 0.89 10.93 -17.71
CA LEU A 209 -0.49 10.94 -17.22
C LEU A 209 -0.63 10.11 -15.96
N THR A 210 -0.09 8.90 -15.94
CA THR A 210 -0.15 7.99 -14.79
C THR A 210 0.64 8.55 -13.60
N GLY A 211 1.81 9.14 -13.85
CA GLY A 211 2.57 9.85 -12.81
C GLY A 211 1.79 11.03 -12.20
N ALA A 212 1.20 11.88 -13.04
CA ALA A 212 0.38 13.01 -12.61
C ALA A 212 -0.88 12.54 -11.85
N ALA A 213 -1.51 11.45 -12.28
CA ALA A 213 -2.67 10.87 -11.62
C ALA A 213 -2.35 10.45 -10.18
N SER A 214 -1.21 9.81 -9.92
CA SER A 214 -0.80 9.45 -8.54
C SER A 214 -0.57 10.68 -7.65
N PHE A 215 -0.03 11.78 -8.19
CA PHE A 215 0.02 13.06 -7.46
C PHE A 215 -1.38 13.61 -7.16
N CYS A 216 -2.27 13.63 -8.15
CA CYS A 216 -3.65 14.07 -7.96
C CYS A 216 -4.40 13.20 -6.95
N ALA A 217 -4.16 11.88 -6.94
CA ALA A 217 -4.74 10.97 -5.96
C ALA A 217 -4.27 11.30 -4.53
N SER A 218 -2.97 11.55 -4.35
CA SER A 218 -2.42 12.03 -3.06
C SER A 218 -3.11 13.32 -2.59
N LEU A 219 -3.18 14.33 -3.45
CA LEU A 219 -3.84 15.61 -3.14
C LEU A 219 -5.34 15.44 -2.87
N GLY A 220 -6.02 14.54 -3.61
CA GLY A 220 -7.42 14.20 -3.41
C GLY A 220 -7.68 13.57 -2.04
N MET A 221 -6.79 12.68 -1.59
CA MET A 221 -6.82 12.08 -0.25
C MET A 221 -6.56 13.12 0.84
N LEU A 222 -5.49 13.91 0.72
CA LEU A 222 -5.07 14.88 1.73
C LEU A 222 -6.04 16.07 1.86
N SER A 223 -6.62 16.52 0.75
CA SER A 223 -7.64 17.59 0.79
C SER A 223 -8.93 17.13 1.46
N GLY A 224 -9.17 15.81 1.53
CA GLY A 224 -10.36 15.19 2.07
C GLY A 224 -11.65 15.51 1.33
N THR A 225 -11.60 16.16 0.15
CA THR A 225 -12.79 16.52 -0.66
C THR A 225 -13.28 15.34 -1.51
N TRP A 226 -12.35 14.56 -2.06
CA TRP A 226 -12.64 13.40 -2.92
C TRP A 226 -11.85 12.16 -2.49
N PRO A 227 -11.72 11.85 -1.19
CA PRO A 227 -10.71 10.92 -0.72
C PRO A 227 -11.00 9.47 -1.17
N ARG A 228 -12.28 9.07 -1.19
CA ARG A 228 -12.71 7.77 -1.72
C ARG A 228 -12.48 7.68 -3.23
N LEU A 229 -12.88 8.72 -3.97
CA LEU A 229 -12.72 8.74 -5.43
C LEU A 229 -11.24 8.65 -5.80
N ALA A 230 -10.39 9.44 -5.15
CA ALA A 230 -8.95 9.46 -5.36
C ALA A 230 -8.30 8.09 -5.19
N ILE A 231 -8.51 7.43 -4.04
CA ILE A 231 -7.90 6.13 -3.78
C ILE A 231 -8.46 5.02 -4.66
N VAL A 232 -9.75 5.07 -5.03
CA VAL A 232 -10.35 4.08 -5.95
C VAL A 232 -9.80 4.24 -7.36
N LEU A 233 -9.69 5.48 -7.86
CA LEU A 233 -9.10 5.73 -9.18
C LEU A 233 -7.62 5.32 -9.22
N GLU A 234 -6.86 5.59 -8.16
CA GLU A 234 -5.47 5.13 -8.05
C GLU A 234 -5.39 3.59 -8.06
N SER A 235 -6.23 2.93 -7.25
CA SER A 235 -6.26 1.45 -7.18
C SER A 235 -6.64 0.84 -8.53
N ALA A 236 -7.62 1.42 -9.22
CA ALA A 236 -8.02 1.00 -10.56
C ALA A 236 -6.91 1.22 -11.58
N MET A 237 -6.24 2.37 -11.57
CA MET A 237 -5.11 2.66 -12.45
C MET A 237 -3.98 1.66 -12.25
N LEU A 238 -3.56 1.40 -11.01
CA LEU A 238 -2.52 0.41 -10.69
C LEU A 238 -2.92 -0.99 -11.14
N SER A 239 -4.20 -1.37 -11.00
CA SER A 239 -4.73 -2.65 -11.47
C SER A 239 -4.67 -2.75 -13.00
N VAL A 240 -5.07 -1.69 -13.71
CA VAL A 240 -4.99 -1.62 -15.18
C VAL A 240 -3.54 -1.70 -15.66
N ILE A 241 -2.61 -0.96 -15.03
CA ILE A 241 -1.18 -1.05 -15.32
C ILE A 241 -0.68 -2.48 -15.10
N THR A 242 -1.06 -3.11 -13.99
CA THR A 242 -0.67 -4.50 -13.69
C THR A 242 -1.05 -5.46 -14.81
N VAL A 243 -2.30 -5.35 -15.27
CA VAL A 243 -2.86 -6.21 -16.32
C VAL A 243 -2.31 -5.87 -17.71
N LEU A 244 -2.12 -4.59 -18.04
CA LEU A 244 -1.67 -4.21 -19.38
C LEU A 244 -0.17 -4.36 -19.58
N VAL A 245 0.63 -4.09 -18.54
CA VAL A 245 2.10 -4.07 -18.63
C VAL A 245 2.70 -5.43 -18.28
N TRP A 246 2.31 -6.01 -17.15
CA TRP A 246 3.03 -7.15 -16.59
C TRP A 246 2.42 -8.51 -16.97
N LEU A 247 1.09 -8.59 -17.08
CA LEU A 247 0.42 -9.84 -17.43
C LEU A 247 0.81 -10.39 -18.82
N PRO A 248 0.95 -9.58 -19.90
CA PRO A 248 1.31 -10.13 -21.21
C PRO A 248 2.68 -10.80 -21.20
N GLY A 249 3.68 -10.18 -20.56
CA GLY A 249 5.01 -10.76 -20.42
C GLY A 249 5.01 -12.05 -19.60
N LEU A 250 4.23 -12.08 -18.52
CA LEU A 250 4.03 -13.29 -17.72
C LEU A 250 3.40 -14.42 -18.53
N MET A 251 2.34 -14.14 -19.31
CA MET A 251 1.64 -15.14 -20.12
C MET A 251 2.47 -15.65 -21.30
N ALA A 252 3.32 -14.79 -21.88
CA ALA A 252 4.16 -15.15 -23.01
C ALA A 252 5.34 -16.05 -22.61
N ALA A 253 5.98 -15.76 -21.46
CA ALA A 253 7.11 -16.53 -20.96
C ALA A 253 7.13 -16.55 -19.41
N PRO A 254 6.38 -17.47 -18.78
CA PRO A 254 6.35 -17.58 -17.33
C PRO A 254 7.74 -17.93 -16.77
N SER A 255 8.29 -17.05 -15.94
CA SER A 255 9.60 -17.20 -15.31
C SER A 255 9.65 -16.37 -14.04
N ASN A 256 10.63 -16.63 -13.16
CA ASN A 256 10.76 -15.83 -11.94
C ASN A 256 10.84 -14.32 -12.23
N ASP A 257 11.49 -13.94 -13.34
CA ASP A 257 11.69 -12.55 -13.74
C ASP A 257 10.41 -11.89 -14.26
N THR A 258 9.46 -12.66 -14.81
CA THR A 258 8.14 -12.14 -15.22
C THR A 258 7.12 -12.20 -14.08
N TRP A 259 7.22 -13.20 -13.19
CA TRP A 259 6.40 -13.30 -11.97
C TRP A 259 6.69 -12.18 -10.96
N THR A 260 7.94 -11.75 -10.83
CA THR A 260 8.35 -10.72 -9.85
C THR A 260 7.61 -9.39 -10.04
N PRO A 261 7.75 -8.68 -11.17
CA PRO A 261 7.11 -7.39 -11.35
C PRO A 261 5.59 -7.51 -11.41
N PHE A 262 5.05 -8.62 -11.94
CA PHE A 262 3.61 -8.87 -11.94
C PHE A 262 3.02 -8.95 -10.52
N LEU A 263 3.55 -9.83 -9.66
CA LEU A 263 3.04 -9.99 -8.31
C LEU A 263 3.34 -8.75 -7.44
N MET A 264 4.47 -8.09 -7.67
CA MET A 264 4.82 -6.86 -6.97
C MET A 264 3.82 -5.74 -7.31
N SER A 265 3.56 -5.52 -8.60
CA SER A 265 2.57 -4.54 -9.06
C SER A 265 1.15 -4.89 -8.58
N THR A 266 0.80 -6.18 -8.59
CA THR A 266 -0.45 -6.68 -8.01
C THR A 266 -0.54 -6.36 -6.51
N ALA A 267 0.54 -6.55 -5.74
CA ALA A 267 0.55 -6.30 -4.31
C ALA A 267 0.35 -4.82 -3.97
N ILE A 268 0.97 -3.92 -4.74
CA ILE A 268 0.78 -2.47 -4.60
C ILE A 268 -0.69 -2.11 -4.88
N ALA A 269 -1.26 -2.61 -5.97
CA ALA A 269 -2.67 -2.39 -6.31
C ALA A 269 -3.62 -2.92 -5.22
N CYS A 270 -3.36 -4.12 -4.68
CA CYS A 270 -4.14 -4.69 -3.59
C CYS A 270 -4.02 -3.89 -2.29
N GLY A 271 -2.82 -3.37 -2.00
CA GLY A 271 -2.59 -2.47 -0.87
C GLY A 271 -3.44 -1.20 -0.98
N ALA A 272 -3.47 -0.58 -2.17
CA ALA A 272 -4.31 0.58 -2.45
C ALA A 272 -5.82 0.24 -2.32
N TRP A 273 -6.27 -0.90 -2.83
CA TRP A 273 -7.66 -1.37 -2.66
C TRP A 273 -8.02 -1.61 -1.18
N ALA A 274 -7.09 -2.12 -0.38
CA ALA A 274 -7.31 -2.29 1.06
C ALA A 274 -7.44 -0.94 1.79
N VAL A 275 -6.69 0.10 1.37
CA VAL A 275 -6.90 1.47 1.86
C VAL A 275 -8.28 2.00 1.39
N ALA A 276 -8.69 1.70 0.16
CA ALA A 276 -9.99 2.08 -0.40
C ALA A 276 -11.17 1.44 0.37
N ASP A 277 -11.04 0.20 0.83
CA ASP A 277 -12.02 -0.45 1.71
C ASP A 277 -12.24 0.36 3.00
N GLY A 278 -11.19 0.98 3.53
CA GLY A 278 -11.26 1.89 4.66
C GLY A 278 -12.12 3.14 4.40
N TYR A 279 -12.36 3.51 3.13
CA TYR A 279 -13.23 4.63 2.72
C TYR A 279 -14.64 4.22 2.28
N ARG A 280 -15.03 2.93 2.40
CA ARG A 280 -16.29 2.40 1.86
C ARG A 280 -17.56 3.14 2.31
N SER A 281 -17.59 3.65 3.54
CA SER A 281 -18.72 4.39 4.11
C SER A 281 -18.67 5.89 3.80
N VAL A 282 -17.58 6.38 3.20
CA VAL A 282 -17.43 7.77 2.79
C VAL A 282 -18.08 7.98 1.43
N PRO A 283 -18.89 9.04 1.23
CA PRO A 283 -19.38 9.42 -0.09
C PRO A 283 -18.24 9.73 -1.06
N TRP A 284 -18.48 9.63 -2.37
CA TRP A 284 -17.48 9.94 -3.40
C TRP A 284 -16.95 11.38 -3.30
N ARG A 285 -17.83 12.32 -2.94
CA ARG A 285 -17.54 13.71 -2.64
C ARG A 285 -17.93 14.00 -1.20
N THR A 286 -17.01 14.51 -0.40
CA THR A 286 -17.36 15.02 0.94
C THR A 286 -17.84 16.46 0.78
N MET A 287 -19.13 16.70 1.06
CA MET A 287 -19.65 18.06 1.16
C MET A 287 -19.35 18.56 2.57
N ARG A 288 -18.57 19.65 2.67
CA ARG A 288 -18.52 20.40 3.93
C ARG A 288 -19.90 21.02 4.17
N PRO A 289 -20.47 20.98 5.38
CA PRO A 289 -21.36 22.05 5.79
C PRO A 289 -20.56 23.34 5.63
N LEU A 290 -21.07 24.30 4.86
CA LEU A 290 -20.57 25.68 4.95
C LEU A 290 -20.64 26.02 6.43
N ARG A 291 -19.48 26.26 7.06
CA ARG A 291 -19.46 26.80 8.42
C ARG A 291 -20.12 28.18 8.30
N ALA A 292 -21.39 28.26 8.69
CA ALA A 292 -22.10 29.52 8.88
C ALA A 292 -21.50 30.26 10.09
#